data_AF-A0A7Y3EYH3-F1
#
_entry.id   AF-A0A7Y3EYH3-F1
#
_cell.length_a   1.000
_cell.length_b   1.000
_cell.length_c   1.000
_cell.angle_alpha   90.00
_cell.angle_beta   90.00
_cell.angle_gamma   90.00
#
_symmetry.space_group_name_H-M   'P 1'
#
loop_
_entity.id
_entity.type
_entity.pdbx_description
1 polymer ?
#
loop_
_entity_poly.entity_id
_entity_poly.type
_entity_poly.pdbx_seq_one_letter_code
_entity_poly.pdbx_strand_id
1 'polypeptide(L)' 'MKLFVRPLDLTSVNKIVYHLPDGPSLSLNIDGIEEFIDLELEVGHYCDTSDIDGTLHFFPKGNA' A
#
# COMPACT_ATOMS: atom_id res chain seq x y z
N MET A 1 -20.78 2.78 -2.66
CA MET A 1 -19.89 3.53 -3.57
C MET A 1 -18.98 4.43 -2.75
N LYS A 2 -17.68 4.12 -2.63
CA LYS A 2 -16.69 5.08 -2.12
C LYS A 2 -16.31 6.01 -3.28
N LEU A 3 -16.94 7.18 -3.33
CA LEU A 3 -16.82 8.15 -4.44
C LEU A 3 -15.55 9.02 -4.39
N PHE A 4 -14.64 8.79 -3.45
CA PHE A 4 -13.39 9.55 -3.31
C PHE A 4 -12.24 8.64 -2.92
N VAL A 5 -11.65 7.98 -3.91
CA VAL A 5 -10.32 7.40 -3.77
C VAL A 5 -9.35 8.51 -4.13
N ARG A 6 -8.53 8.96 -3.17
CA ARG A 6 -7.45 9.89 -3.50
C ARG A 6 -6.39 9.08 -4.25
N PRO A 7 -5.98 9.49 -5.47
CA PRO A 7 -4.86 8.84 -6.13
C PRO A 7 -3.64 8.98 -5.23
N LEU A 8 -2.93 7.88 -5.02
CA LEU A 8 -1.66 7.85 -4.30
C LEU A 8 -0.56 7.89 -5.34
N ASP A 9 0.36 8.84 -5.20
CA ASP A 9 1.53 8.93 -6.07
C ASP A 9 2.53 7.84 -5.66
N LEU A 10 2.81 6.92 -6.58
CA LEU A 10 3.73 5.81 -6.37
C LEU A 10 5.09 6.05 -7.05
N THR A 11 5.33 7.24 -7.63
CA THR A 11 6.55 7.55 -8.40
C THR A 11 7.83 7.34 -7.60
N SER A 12 7.81 7.65 -6.31
CA SER A 12 8.95 7.46 -5.40
C SER A 12 8.94 6.12 -4.67
N VAL A 13 7.93 5.28 -4.89
CA VAL A 13 7.74 4.01 -4.19
C VAL A 13 8.38 2.88 -5.00
N ASN A 14 9.36 2.21 -4.41
CA ASN A 14 10.01 1.03 -4.99
C ASN A 14 9.27 -0.25 -4.61
N LYS A 15 8.67 -0.28 -3.42
CA LYS A 15 8.08 -1.47 -2.81
C LYS A 15 6.81 -1.14 -2.04
N ILE A 16 5.81 -1.98 -2.18
CA ILE A 16 4.60 -1.97 -1.36
C ILE A 16 4.65 -3.14 -0.39
N VAL A 17 4.35 -2.87 0.88
CA VAL A 17 4.20 -3.89 1.92
C VAL A 17 2.79 -3.84 2.46
N TYR A 18 2.02 -4.90 2.25
CA TYR A 18 0.70 -5.06 2.83
C TYR A 18 0.77 -5.96 4.07
N HIS A 19 0.43 -5.42 5.24
CA HIS A 19 0.34 -6.19 6.48
C HIS A 19 -1.01 -6.90 6.54
N LEU A 20 -1.01 -8.22 6.78
CA LEU A 20 -2.22 -8.99 6.98
C LEU A 20 -2.66 -8.93 8.44
N PRO A 21 -3.96 -9.06 8.74
CA PRO A 21 -4.48 -9.01 10.10
C PRO A 21 -3.78 -9.97 11.08
N ASP A 22 -3.39 -11.15 10.59
CA ASP A 22 -2.83 -12.25 11.38
C ASP A 22 -1.30 -12.16 11.56
N GLY A 23 -0.67 -11.05 11.17
CA GLY A 23 0.77 -10.80 11.32
C GLY A 23 1.69 -11.03 10.11
N PRO A 24 1.39 -11.86 9.09
CA PRO A 24 2.25 -11.94 7.92
C PRO A 24 2.12 -10.69 7.04
N SER A 25 3.12 -10.43 6.19
CA SER A 25 3.10 -9.30 5.25
C SER A 25 3.34 -9.77 3.82
N LEU A 26 2.58 -9.23 2.87
CA LEU A 26 2.81 -9.38 1.44
C LEU A 26 3.71 -8.23 0.96
N SER A 27 4.79 -8.54 0.24
CA SER A 27 5.68 -7.52 -0.35
C SER A 27 5.63 -7.60 -1.87
N LEU A 28 5.42 -6.46 -2.51
CA LEU A 28 5.32 -6.29 -3.96
C LEU A 28 6.34 -5.23 -4.38
N ASN A 29 7.22 -5.55 -5.32
CA ASN A 29 8.09 -4.54 -5.94
C ASN A 29 7.31 -3.86 -7.07
N ILE A 30 7.44 -2.53 -7.18
CA ILE A 30 6.70 -1.72 -8.16
C ILE A 30 7.32 -1.79 -9.57
N ASP A 31 8.50 -2.41 -9.73
CA ASP A 31 9.13 -2.63 -11.04
C ASP A 31 8.16 -3.33 -12.02
N GLY A 32 7.62 -2.55 -12.97
CA GLY A 32 6.68 -3.00 -14.00
C GLY A 32 5.19 -2.94 -13.65
N ILE A 33 4.81 -2.38 -12.49
CA ILE A 33 3.40 -2.17 -12.11
C ILE A 33 2.98 -0.74 -12.50
N GLU A 34 2.68 -0.53 -13.79
CA GLU A 34 2.23 0.78 -14.31
C GLU A 34 0.70 0.99 -14.19
N GLU A 35 -0.06 -0.07 -13.88
CA GLU A 35 -1.52 -0.03 -13.90
C GLU A 35 -2.11 -0.36 -12.52
N PHE A 36 -2.84 0.62 -11.99
CA PHE A 36 -3.83 0.54 -10.91
C PHE A 36 -3.79 -0.73 -10.06
N ILE A 37 -3.06 -0.67 -8.94
CA ILE A 37 -3.22 -1.67 -7.89
C ILE A 37 -4.57 -1.41 -7.23
N ASP A 38 -5.61 -2.11 -7.69
CA ASP A 38 -6.87 -2.18 -6.96
C ASP A 38 -6.68 -3.11 -5.78
N LEU A 39 -6.17 -2.55 -4.69
CA LEU A 39 -6.13 -3.21 -3.40
C LEU A 39 -7.60 -3.33 -2.92
N GLU A 40 -8.34 -4.33 -3.42
CA GLU A 40 -9.66 -4.75 -2.91
C GLU A 40 -9.59 -5.18 -1.42
N LEU A 41 -8.40 -5.17 -0.86
CA LEU A 41 -8.12 -5.34 0.55
C LEU A 41 -8.77 -4.21 1.35
N GLU A 42 -9.25 -4.52 2.55
CA GLU A 42 -9.80 -3.53 3.49
C GLU A 42 -8.67 -2.67 4.09
N VAL A 43 -8.00 -1.89 3.23
CA VAL A 43 -6.97 -0.95 3.62
C VAL A 43 -7.56 0.03 4.63
N GLY A 44 -7.00 0.02 5.84
CA GLY A 44 -7.32 0.95 6.92
C GLY A 44 -6.43 2.17 6.81
N HIS A 45 -5.15 1.99 7.18
CA HIS A 45 -4.15 3.03 7.21
C HIS A 45 -2.99 2.68 6.28
N TYR A 46 -2.28 3.70 5.81
CA TYR A 46 -1.02 3.53 5.13
C TYR A 46 0.05 4.42 5.75
N CYS A 47 1.29 3.97 5.71
CA CYS A 47 2.47 4.72 6.13
C CYS A 47 3.42 4.79 4.95
N ASP A 48 3.70 6.00 4.49
CA ASP A 48 4.60 6.26 3.38
C ASP A 48 6.01 6.53 3.93
N THR A 49 6.94 5.62 3.64
CA THR A 49 8.37 5.76 3.93
C THR A 49 9.19 5.78 2.65
N SER A 50 8.57 6.11 1.52
CA SER A 50 9.22 6.14 0.20
C SER A 50 10.46 7.04 0.19
N ASP A 51 10.40 8.20 0.85
CA ASP A 51 11.54 9.12 0.97
C ASP A 51 12.70 8.60 1.84
N ILE A 52 12.48 7.53 2.63
CA ILE A 52 13.48 6.95 3.54
C ILE A 52 14.05 5.65 2.95
N ASP A 53 13.18 4.72 2.59
CA ASP A 53 13.56 3.36 2.17
C ASP A 53 12.84 2.88 0.89
N GLY A 54 12.10 3.77 0.22
CA GLY A 54 11.34 3.43 -0.98
C GLY A 54 10.12 2.55 -0.71
N THR A 55 9.66 2.43 0.55
CA THR A 55 8.55 1.53 0.90
C THR A 55 7.26 2.27 1.21
N LEU A 56 6.14 1.73 0.75
CA LEU A 56 4.80 2.12 1.16
C LEU A 56 4.15 0.97 1.91
N HIS A 57 3.75 1.22 3.16
CA HIS A 57 3.11 0.22 4.02
C HIS A 57 1.60 0.40 4.03
N PHE A 58 0.85 -0.68 3.84
CA PHE A 58 -0.59 -0.74 4.03
C PHE A 58 -0.94 -1.62 5.23
N PHE A 59 -1.87 -1.15 6.05
CA PHE A 59 -2.38 -1.84 7.21
C PHE A 59 -3.88 -2.10 7.04
N PRO A 60 -4.37 -3.28 7.47
CA PRO A 60 -5.77 -3.61 7.37
C PRO A 60 -6.56 -2.79 8.41
N LYS A 61 -7.84 -2.53 8.13
CA LYS A 61 -8.72 -1.92 9.13
C LYS A 61 -8.74 -2.73 10.43
N GLY A 62 -8.67 -2.04 11.56
CA GLY A 62 -8.74 -2.65 12.89
C GLY A 62 -7.39 -3.06 13.49
N ASN A 63 -6.30 -3.01 12.71
CA ASN A 63 -4.94 -3.05 13.23
C ASN A 63 -4.36 -1.63 13.26
N ALA A 64 -3.95 -1.19 14.46
CA ALA A 64 -3.26 0.06 14.74
C ALA A 64 -2.09 -0.23 15.68
#